data_AF-A0A951U228-F1
#
_entry.id   AF-A0A951U228-F1
#
_cell.length_a   1.000
_cell.length_b   1.000
_cell.length_c   1.000
_cell.angle_alpha   90.00
_cell.angle_beta   90.00
_cell.angle_gamma   90.00
#
_symmetry.space_group_name_H-M   'P 1'
#
loop_
_entity.id
_entity.type
_entity.pdbx_description
1 polymer ?
#
loop_
_entity_poly.entity_id
_entity_poly.type
_entity_poly.pdbx_seq_one_letter_code
_entity_poly.pdbx_strand_id
1 'polypeptide(L)' 'MQQIPVRTPIERAHQVLESEGFDVIKQIDEPFQGGKKANYLDGERIDGLIFVRVWRVFVFFESNAVVKVVVEMREVGP' A
#
# COMPACT_ATOMS: atom_id res chain seq x y z
N MET A 1 9.58 9.91 -3.19
CA MET A 1 8.32 9.36 -2.64
C MET A 1 7.28 10.47 -2.67
N GLN A 2 6.37 10.44 -3.65
CA GLN A 2 5.16 11.26 -3.58
C GLN A 2 4.32 10.80 -2.37
N GLN A 3 3.90 11.74 -1.54
CA GLN A 3 2.94 11.44 -0.47
C GLN A 3 1.55 11.36 -1.11
N ILE A 4 0.77 10.31 -0.81
CA ILE A 4 -0.64 10.20 -1.21
C ILE A 4 -1.48 10.92 -0.14
N PRO A 5 -2.10 12.08 -0.43
CA PRO A 5 -2.87 12.80 0.56
C PRO A 5 -4.15 12.08 0.96
N VAL A 6 -4.63 12.32 2.18
CA VAL A 6 -6.00 11.95 2.59
C VAL A 6 -7.01 12.65 1.67
N ARG A 7 -8.15 11.98 1.41
CA ARG A 7 -9.20 12.36 0.45
C ARG A 7 -8.83 12.21 -1.03
N THR A 8 -7.61 11.78 -1.35
CA THR A 8 -7.27 11.42 -2.72
C THR A 8 -8.24 10.34 -3.23
N PRO A 9 -8.73 10.43 -4.47
CA PRO A 9 -9.51 9.34 -5.06
C PRO A 9 -8.70 8.05 -5.09
N ILE A 10 -9.31 6.91 -4.75
CA ILE A 10 -8.57 5.65 -4.62
C ILE A 10 -7.90 5.21 -5.93
N GLU A 11 -8.54 5.50 -7.07
CA GLU A 11 -7.98 5.23 -8.41
C GLU A 11 -6.69 6.02 -8.64
N ARG A 12 -6.65 7.28 -8.15
CA ARG A 12 -5.44 8.09 -8.26
C ARG A 12 -4.34 7.58 -7.33
N ALA A 13 -4.68 7.16 -6.12
CA ALA A 13 -3.73 6.52 -5.20
C ALA A 13 -3.14 5.25 -5.81
N HIS A 14 -3.97 4.43 -6.46
CA HIS A 14 -3.55 3.22 -7.16
C HIS A 14 -2.54 3.53 -8.26
N GLN A 15 -2.85 4.48 -9.15
CA GLN A 15 -1.95 4.90 -10.23
C GLN A 15 -0.61 5.44 -9.71
N VAL A 16 -0.61 6.18 -8.60
CA VAL A 16 0.61 6.70 -7.99
C VAL A 16 1.49 5.55 -7.51
N LEU A 17 0.93 4.55 -6.84
CA LEU A 17 1.67 3.37 -6.38
C LEU A 17 2.25 2.56 -7.54
N GLU A 18 1.45 2.25 -8.57
CA GLU A 18 1.93 1.53 -9.77
C GLU A 18 3.07 2.31 -10.46
N SER A 19 2.97 3.65 -10.56
CA SER A 19 4.00 4.47 -11.18
C SER A 19 5.32 4.51 -10.39
N GLU A 20 5.27 4.20 -9.09
CA GLU A 20 6.44 4.09 -8.21
C GLU A 20 6.96 2.64 -8.14
N GLY A 21 6.43 1.73 -8.97
CA GLY A 21 6.87 0.35 -9.10
C GLY A 21 6.32 -0.60 -8.04
N PHE A 22 5.25 -0.24 -7.36
CA PHE A 22 4.53 -1.17 -6.47
C PHE A 22 3.61 -2.08 -7.28
N ASP A 23 3.58 -3.36 -6.95
CA ASP A 23 2.51 -4.27 -7.34
C ASP A 23 1.35 -4.10 -6.35
N VAL A 24 0.16 -3.77 -6.84
CA VAL A 24 -0.95 -3.28 -6.02
C VAL A 24 -2.17 -4.16 -6.19
N ILE A 25 -2.68 -4.66 -5.05
CA ILE A 25 -3.91 -5.46 -4.99
C ILE A 25 -4.96 -4.69 -4.20
N LYS A 26 -6.16 -4.57 -4.76
CA LYS A 26 -7.30 -3.95 -4.07
C LYS A 26 -8.02 -5.00 -3.21
N GLN A 27 -8.08 -4.75 -1.91
CA GLN A 27 -8.76 -5.57 -0.92
C GLN A 27 -10.05 -4.90 -0.45
N ILE A 28 -11.15 -5.64 -0.43
CA ILE A 28 -12.49 -5.15 -0.04
C ILE A 28 -13.05 -6.04 1.06
N ASP A 29 -13.40 -5.44 2.20
CA ASP A 29 -13.92 -6.12 3.37
C ASP A 29 -13.05 -7.31 3.86
N GLU A 30 -11.74 -7.17 3.70
CA GLU A 30 -10.75 -8.19 4.08
C GLU A 30 -10.14 -7.89 5.46
N PRO A 31 -9.81 -8.92 6.26
CA PRO A 31 -9.21 -8.74 7.57
C PRO A 31 -7.79 -8.18 7.45
N PHE A 32 -7.54 -7.01 8.03
CA PHE A 32 -6.20 -6.42 8.08
C PHE A 32 -5.43 -6.94 9.32
N GLN A 33 -4.28 -7.57 9.10
CA GLN A 33 -3.40 -8.12 10.16
C GLN A 33 -4.14 -9.00 11.21
N GLY A 34 -5.13 -9.80 10.76
CA GLY A 34 -5.93 -10.65 11.65
C GLY A 34 -6.92 -9.90 12.56
N GLY A 35 -7.09 -8.60 12.33
CA GLY A 35 -8.00 -7.73 13.07
C GLY A 35 -9.33 -7.46 12.34
N LYS A 36 -9.84 -6.24 12.49
CA LYS A 36 -11.09 -5.81 11.88
C LYS A 36 -10.97 -5.78 10.34
N LYS A 37 -12.05 -6.16 9.67
CA LYS A 37 -12.21 -6.02 8.22
C LYS A 37 -12.09 -4.56 7.79
N ALA A 38 -11.41 -4.32 6.67
CA ALA A 38 -11.18 -3.00 6.11
C ALA A 38 -11.11 -3.04 4.58
N ASN A 39 -11.28 -1.87 3.96
CA ASN A 39 -11.03 -1.67 2.53
C ASN A 39 -9.68 -0.97 2.35
N TYR A 40 -8.77 -1.57 1.60
CA TYR A 40 -7.44 -1.01 1.40
C TYR A 40 -6.80 -1.47 0.09
N LEU A 41 -5.88 -0.66 -0.44
CA LEU A 41 -4.92 -1.12 -1.44
C LEU A 41 -3.71 -1.68 -0.69
N ASP A 42 -3.26 -2.87 -1.09
CA ASP A 42 -2.03 -3.51 -0.61
C ASP A 42 -0.98 -3.39 -1.72
N GLY A 43 -0.03 -2.48 -1.56
CA GLY A 43 1.07 -2.27 -2.49
C GLY A 43 2.36 -2.88 -1.96
N GLU A 44 2.99 -3.77 -2.72
CA GLU A 44 4.29 -4.35 -2.39
C GLU A 44 5.35 -3.96 -3.43
N ARG A 45 6.54 -3.57 -2.97
CA ARG A 45 7.70 -3.35 -3.84
C ARG A 45 8.94 -3.98 -3.23
N ILE A 46 9.68 -4.73 -4.05
CA ILE A 46 10.91 -5.40 -3.65
C ILE A 46 12.08 -4.70 -4.32
N ASP A 47 12.95 -4.10 -3.51
CA ASP A 47 14.16 -3.41 -3.96
C ASP A 47 15.41 -4.19 -3.53
N GLY A 48 16.38 -4.40 -4.44
CA GLY A 48 17.70 -4.94 -4.12
C GLY A 48 17.93 -6.42 -4.46
N LEU A 49 19.21 -6.78 -4.68
CA LEU A 49 19.66 -8.11 -5.13
C LEU A 49 20.33 -8.96 -4.03
N ILE A 50 21.05 -8.32 -3.09
CA ILE A 50 21.81 -9.01 -2.02
C ILE A 50 21.18 -8.75 -0.64
N PHE A 51 20.83 -7.49 -0.37
CA PHE A 51 19.93 -7.11 0.72
C PHE A 51 18.59 -6.75 0.09
N VAL A 52 17.55 -7.51 0.41
CA VAL A 52 16.23 -7.36 -0.17
C VAL A 52 15.41 -6.45 0.75
N ARG A 53 15.07 -5.26 0.29
CA ARG A 53 14.13 -4.37 0.98
C ARG A 53 12.75 -4.62 0.44
N VAL A 54 11.85 -5.07 1.31
CA VAL A 54 10.44 -5.20 0.96
C VAL A 54 9.70 -4.02 1.55
N TRP A 55 9.21 -3.14 0.67
CA TRP A 55 8.30 -2.08 1.01
C TRP A 55 6.87 -2.58 0.90
N ARG A 56 6.05 -2.25 1.90
CA ARG A 56 4.61 -2.44 1.85
C ARG A 56 3.90 -1.13 2.14
N VAL A 57 2.91 -0.81 1.32
CA VAL A 57 2.08 0.38 1.47
C VAL A 57 0.62 -0.04 1.51
N PHE A 58 -0.05 0.29 2.61
CA PHE A 58 -1.48 0.06 2.78
C PHE A 58 -2.22 1.39 2.68
N VAL A 59 -3.04 1.54 1.64
CA VAL A 59 -3.88 2.73 1.45
C VAL A 59 -5.32 2.37 1.80
N PHE A 60 -5.76 2.76 2.99
CA PHE A 60 -7.13 2.57 3.44
C PHE A 60 -8.07 3.59 2.82
N PHE A 61 -9.28 3.16 2.49
CA PHE A 61 -10.28 4.03 1.88
C PHE A 61 -11.71 3.77 2.35
N GLU A 62 -12.50 4.83 2.33
CA GLU A 62 -13.95 4.81 2.56
C GLU A 62 -14.61 5.66 1.47
N SER A 63 -15.76 5.23 0.97
CA SER A 63 -16.51 5.98 -0.06
C SER A 63 -15.65 6.47 -1.24
N ASN A 64 -14.74 5.59 -1.71
CA ASN A 64 -13.81 5.84 -2.82
C ASN A 64 -12.68 6.87 -2.56
N ALA A 65 -12.50 7.29 -1.31
CA ALA A 65 -11.49 8.28 -0.93
C ALA A 65 -10.52 7.72 0.11
N VAL A 66 -9.23 8.07 -0.03
CA VAL A 66 -8.18 7.69 0.92
C VAL A 66 -8.48 8.28 2.29
N VAL A 67 -8.47 7.45 3.34
CA VAL A 67 -8.65 7.88 4.73
C VAL A 67 -7.38 7.76 5.55
N LYS A 68 -6.50 6.81 5.20
CA LYS A 68 -5.24 6.56 5.91
C LYS A 68 -4.25 5.89 4.97
N VAL A 69 -2.98 6.22 5.12
CA VAL A 69 -1.87 5.53 4.45
C VAL A 69 -0.93 5.00 5.53
N VAL A 70 -0.54 3.75 5.43
CA VAL A 70 0.46 3.09 6.29
C VAL A 70 1.58 2.59 5.40
N VAL A 71 2.82 2.85 5.79
CA VAL A 71 4.00 2.39 5.06
C VAL A 71 4.85 1.58 6.01
N GLU A 72 5.23 0.40 5.58
CA GLU A 72 6.09 -0.52 6.30
C GLU A 72 7.29 -0.87 5.41
N MET A 73 8.45 -1.04 6.04
CA MET A 73 9.66 -1.48 5.37
C MET A 73 10.29 -2.57 6.23
N ARG A 74 10.64 -3.68 5.59
CA ARG A 74 11.45 -4.73 6.20
C ARG A 74 12.68 -4.97 5.35
N GLU A 75 13.82 -5.10 6.00
CA GLU A 75 15.03 -5.60 5.37
C GLU A 75 15.05 -7.13 5.54
N VAL A 76 15.21 -7.83 4.43
CA VAL A 76 15.37 -9.27 4.35
C VAL A 76 16.78 -9.53 3.83
N GLY A 77 17.65 -10.02 4.71
CA GLY A 77 19.01 -10.45 4.41
C GLY A 77 19.31 -11.74 5.17
N PRO A 78 20.37 -12.47 4.78
CA PRO A 78 20.80 -13.67 5.49
C PRO A 78 21.18 -13.40 6.95
#